data_AF-A0A9D1JXD7-F1
#
_entry.id   AF-A0A9D1JXD7-F1
#
_cell.length_a   1.000
_cell.length_b   1.000
_cell.length_c   1.000
_cell.angle_alpha   90.00
_cell.angle_beta   90.00
_cell.angle_gamma   90.00
#
_symmetry.space_group_name_H-M   'P 1'
#
loop_
_entity.id
_entity.type
_entity.pdbx_description
1 polymer ?
#
loop_
_entity_poly.entity_id
_entity_poly.type
_entity_poly.pdbx_seq_one_letter_code
_entity_poly.pdbx_strand_id
1 'polypeptide(L)'
;MRKILFSIFAALIAVPVAFAADSTPPPAGGDDAPAPAPRVSIFSTSTDWEGLTGLHYHEYRGKFIPSSGIVGRGLVLYYLDGFPCYGLGEGVRVWVGPNNKHDGELRIACLYAPEQIKFTWRNATRDADQAESTGILICPVDSSGRDLTIDLGNCEKGPDWDEYK
;
A
#
# COMPACT_ATOMS: atom_id res chain seq x y z
N MET A 1 -30.36 11.43 66.56
CA MET A 1 -28.94 11.18 66.88
C MET A 1 -28.35 10.27 65.82
N ARG A 2 -27.15 10.63 65.31
CA ARG A 2 -26.13 9.77 64.66
C ARG A 2 -26.51 9.00 63.38
N LYS A 3 -25.66 8.81 62.38
CA LYS A 3 -24.45 9.42 61.81
C LYS A 3 -24.15 8.52 60.58
N ILE A 4 -24.01 9.10 59.39
CA ILE A 4 -22.94 8.91 58.38
C ILE A 4 -22.45 7.45 58.11
N LEU A 5 -22.49 6.97 56.86
CA LEU A 5 -21.32 6.77 55.96
C LEU A 5 -21.65 5.94 54.69
N PHE A 6 -21.35 6.55 53.54
CA PHE A 6 -20.69 6.02 52.33
C PHE A 6 -20.92 4.57 51.86
N SER A 7 -21.32 4.42 50.60
CA SER A 7 -20.35 4.05 49.55
C SER A 7 -20.90 4.24 48.14
N ILE A 8 -20.05 4.85 47.33
CA ILE A 8 -20.18 5.12 45.90
C ILE A 8 -19.82 3.84 45.14
N PHE A 9 -20.65 3.44 44.17
CA PHE A 9 -20.20 2.66 43.02
C PHE A 9 -20.95 3.15 41.78
N ALA A 10 -20.33 4.09 41.06
CA ALA A 10 -20.70 4.42 39.70
C ALA A 10 -20.14 3.32 38.79
N ALA A 11 -20.99 2.39 38.35
CA ALA A 11 -20.63 1.46 37.30
C ALA A 11 -20.93 2.13 35.95
N LEU A 12 -19.86 2.41 35.19
CA LEU A 12 -19.93 2.74 33.77
C LEU A 12 -20.73 1.65 33.04
N ILE A 13 -21.80 2.05 32.37
CA ILE A 13 -22.49 1.20 31.40
C ILE A 13 -21.61 1.18 30.15
N ALA A 14 -20.83 0.12 29.99
CA ALA A 14 -20.23 -0.24 28.71
C ALA A 14 -21.36 -0.62 27.75
N VAL A 15 -21.50 0.13 26.65
CA VAL A 15 -22.38 -0.25 25.54
C VAL A 15 -21.73 -1.45 24.83
N PRO A 16 -22.38 -2.61 24.74
CA PRO A 16 -21.87 -3.70 23.93
C PRO A 16 -22.12 -3.38 22.46
N VAL A 17 -21.07 -3.06 21.71
CA VAL A 17 -21.12 -3.12 20.24
C VAL A 17 -21.20 -4.59 19.87
N ALA A 18 -22.39 -5.05 19.51
CA ALA A 18 -22.60 -6.39 19.00
C ALA A 18 -21.96 -6.51 17.61
N PHE A 19 -20.76 -7.10 17.54
CA PHE A 19 -20.30 -7.75 16.32
C PHE A 19 -21.14 -9.02 16.14
N ALA A 20 -22.05 -9.01 15.17
CA ALA A 20 -22.63 -10.25 14.67
C ALA A 20 -21.52 -11.01 13.93
N ALA A 21 -20.81 -11.88 14.65
CA ALA A 21 -20.00 -12.92 14.04
C ALA A 21 -20.98 -13.98 13.50
N ASP A 22 -21.22 -13.93 12.19
CA ASP A 22 -21.94 -14.98 11.48
C ASP A 22 -21.12 -16.27 11.62
N SER A 23 -21.64 -17.23 12.39
CA SER A 23 -20.92 -18.43 12.84
C SER A 23 -21.39 -19.65 12.05
N THR A 24 -21.12 -19.64 10.76
CA THR A 24 -21.17 -20.86 9.94
C THR A 24 -19.76 -21.44 9.78
N PRO A 25 -19.52 -22.72 10.10
CA PRO A 25 -18.23 -23.34 9.89
C PRO A 25 -17.98 -23.55 8.38
N PRO A 26 -16.73 -23.46 7.88
CA PRO A 26 -16.44 -23.61 6.46
C PRO A 26 -16.56 -25.07 6.02
N PRO A 27 -16.95 -25.35 4.77
CA PRO A 27 -16.97 -26.71 4.24
C PRO A 27 -15.55 -27.20 3.95
N ALA A 28 -15.35 -28.52 4.08
CA ALA A 28 -14.07 -29.19 3.91
C ALA A 28 -13.67 -29.35 2.43
N GLY A 29 -12.49 -28.84 2.08
CA GLY A 29 -11.57 -29.37 1.06
C GLY A 29 -11.97 -29.31 -0.42
N GLY A 30 -11.50 -28.28 -1.13
CA GLY A 30 -11.33 -28.21 -2.58
C GLY A 30 -10.18 -27.24 -2.89
N ASP A 31 -9.45 -27.46 -3.99
CA ASP A 31 -8.31 -26.64 -4.46
C ASP A 31 -8.72 -25.22 -4.93
N ASP A 32 -9.47 -24.51 -4.09
CA ASP A 32 -9.93 -23.14 -4.26
C ASP A 32 -9.20 -22.27 -3.24
N ALA A 33 -7.93 -21.94 -3.50
CA ALA A 33 -7.31 -20.82 -2.81
C ALA A 33 -8.23 -19.60 -3.03
N PRO A 34 -8.66 -18.89 -1.97
CA PRO A 34 -9.55 -17.74 -2.14
C PRO A 34 -8.90 -16.80 -3.15
N ALA A 35 -9.66 -16.39 -4.18
CA ALA A 35 -9.25 -15.24 -4.99
C ALA A 35 -8.83 -14.15 -4.00
N PRO A 36 -7.63 -13.55 -4.12
CA PRO A 36 -7.17 -12.57 -3.16
C PRO A 36 -8.28 -11.55 -2.96
N ALA A 37 -8.86 -11.52 -1.76
CA ALA A 37 -9.88 -10.53 -1.46
C ALA A 37 -9.27 -9.15 -1.71
N PRO A 38 -9.99 -8.19 -2.33
CA PRO A 38 -9.49 -6.85 -2.52
C PRO A 38 -9.03 -6.31 -1.17
N ARG A 39 -7.72 -6.22 -0.96
CA ARG A 39 -7.16 -5.65 0.25
C ARG A 39 -7.27 -4.14 0.09
N VAL A 40 -8.40 -3.60 0.54
CA VAL A 40 -8.52 -2.15 0.76
C VAL A 40 -7.46 -1.81 1.81
N SER A 41 -6.51 -0.97 1.43
CA SER A 41 -5.47 -0.47 2.34
C SER A 41 -6.14 0.07 3.61
N ILE A 42 -5.64 -0.33 4.78
CA ILE A 42 -6.14 0.13 6.09
C ILE A 42 -5.98 1.66 6.24
N PHE A 43 -5.20 2.30 5.38
CA PHE A 43 -5.29 3.74 5.10
C PHE A 43 -6.43 3.98 4.11
N SER A 44 -7.66 3.72 4.58
CA SER A 44 -8.89 4.20 3.96
C SER A 44 -8.78 5.72 3.88
N THR A 45 -8.26 6.24 2.77
CA THR A 45 -8.30 7.65 2.42
C THR A 45 -9.76 8.01 2.24
N SER A 46 -10.29 8.53 3.34
CA SER A 46 -11.67 8.84 3.61
C SER A 46 -12.36 9.38 2.36
N THR A 47 -13.50 8.79 2.02
CA THR A 47 -14.54 9.45 1.24
C THR A 47 -14.82 10.86 1.76
N ASP A 48 -14.54 11.12 3.05
CA ASP A 48 -14.64 12.42 3.71
C ASP A 48 -13.39 13.31 3.61
N TRP A 49 -12.27 12.90 3.02
CA TRP A 49 -11.02 13.70 3.02
C TRP A 49 -11.25 15.03 2.32
N GLU A 50 -11.78 14.97 1.09
CA GLU A 50 -12.08 16.17 0.30
C GLU A 50 -13.18 17.00 0.98
N GLY A 51 -14.14 16.35 1.64
CA GLY A 51 -15.19 17.02 2.41
C GLY A 51 -14.69 17.74 3.67
N LEU A 52 -13.70 17.18 4.37
CA LEU A 52 -13.12 17.74 5.59
C LEU A 52 -12.06 18.80 5.32
N THR A 53 -11.29 18.65 4.24
CA THR A 53 -10.12 19.48 3.96
C THR A 53 -10.30 20.43 2.79
N GLY A 54 -11.25 20.16 1.89
CA GLY A 54 -11.36 20.84 0.59
C GLY A 54 -10.23 20.53 -0.39
N LEU A 55 -9.33 19.59 -0.06
CA LEU A 55 -8.19 19.21 -0.89
C LEU A 55 -8.55 17.99 -1.74
N HIS A 56 -8.49 18.16 -3.06
CA HIS A 56 -8.84 17.11 -4.01
C HIS A 56 -7.66 16.20 -4.32
N TYR A 57 -7.93 14.90 -4.39
CA TYR A 57 -6.99 13.93 -4.90
C TYR A 57 -7.06 13.86 -6.42
N HIS A 58 -5.94 13.49 -7.01
CA HIS A 58 -5.82 13.29 -8.43
C HIS A 58 -5.11 11.99 -8.73
N GLU A 59 -5.62 11.24 -9.71
CA GLU A 59 -4.95 10.04 -10.21
C GLU A 59 -3.71 10.44 -11.01
N TYR A 60 -2.62 9.75 -10.71
CA TYR A 60 -1.35 9.80 -11.42
C TYR A 60 -0.96 8.41 -11.90
N ARG A 61 -0.38 8.35 -13.11
CA ARG A 61 -0.01 7.09 -13.79
C ARG A 61 1.49 7.02 -14.00
N GLY A 62 2.12 5.95 -13.54
CA GLY A 62 3.56 5.76 -13.64
C GLY A 62 3.99 5.01 -14.89
N LYS A 63 5.05 5.49 -15.51
CA LYS A 63 5.81 4.85 -16.59
C LYS A 63 7.23 4.62 -16.10
N PHE A 64 7.81 3.47 -16.45
CA PHE A 64 9.13 3.08 -15.98
C PHE A 64 10.14 3.10 -17.13
N ILE A 65 11.30 3.73 -16.89
CA ILE A 65 12.49 3.59 -17.73
C ILE A 65 13.40 2.58 -17.02
N PRO A 66 13.57 1.36 -17.54
CA PRO A 66 14.38 0.36 -16.86
C PRO A 66 15.87 0.66 -16.97
N SER A 67 16.62 0.27 -15.93
CA SER A 67 18.07 0.34 -15.89
C SER A 67 18.66 -1.02 -15.55
N SER A 68 19.67 -1.47 -16.30
CA SER A 68 20.34 -2.75 -16.08
C SER A 68 21.06 -2.85 -14.72
N GLY A 69 21.36 -1.70 -14.08
CA GLY A 69 21.99 -1.67 -12.76
C GLY A 69 21.04 -2.10 -11.63
N ILE A 70 19.73 -1.96 -11.84
CA ILE A 70 18.69 -2.35 -10.87
C ILE A 70 17.88 -3.54 -11.40
N VAL A 71 17.47 -3.50 -12.66
CA VAL A 71 16.71 -4.57 -13.33
C VAL A 71 17.68 -5.63 -13.82
N GLY A 72 17.97 -6.61 -12.96
CA GLY A 72 18.75 -7.80 -13.32
C GLY A 72 17.98 -8.71 -14.27
N ARG A 73 17.29 -9.72 -13.72
CA ARG A 73 16.42 -10.64 -14.49
C ARG A 73 14.95 -10.24 -14.47
N GLY A 74 14.63 -9.20 -13.71
CA GLY A 74 13.30 -8.66 -13.48
C GLY A 74 13.17 -8.19 -12.03
N LEU A 75 12.31 -7.20 -11.82
CA LEU A 75 12.15 -6.46 -10.58
C LEU A 75 10.64 -6.30 -10.31
N VAL A 76 10.17 -6.77 -9.16
CA VAL A 76 8.80 -6.46 -8.71
C VAL A 76 8.89 -5.30 -7.74
N LEU A 77 8.06 -4.29 -7.97
CA LEU A 77 7.92 -3.09 -7.19
C LEU A 77 6.51 -3.04 -6.61
N TYR A 78 6.41 -2.74 -5.32
CA TYR A 78 5.16 -2.43 -4.64
C TYR A 78 5.26 -1.02 -4.07
N TYR A 79 4.35 -0.15 -4.50
CA TYR A 79 4.26 1.21 -3.99
C TYR A 79 4.05 1.21 -2.47
N LEU A 80 4.80 2.05 -1.77
CA LEU A 80 4.63 2.30 -0.34
C LEU A 80 3.84 3.59 -0.16
N ASP A 81 2.62 3.46 0.39
CA ASP A 81 1.73 4.59 0.69
C ASP A 81 2.41 5.60 1.61
N GLY A 82 2.11 6.88 1.42
CA GLY A 82 2.63 7.94 2.26
C GLY A 82 2.01 9.29 1.91
N PHE A 83 1.52 10.01 2.91
CA PHE A 83 0.91 11.33 2.71
C PHE A 83 1.86 12.26 1.92
N PRO A 84 1.39 12.91 0.83
CA PRO A 84 -0.01 13.13 0.45
C PRO A 84 -0.53 12.17 -0.64
N CYS A 85 0.00 10.95 -0.72
CA CYS A 85 -0.29 9.98 -1.76
C CYS A 85 -0.73 8.62 -1.19
N TYR A 86 -1.55 7.90 -1.96
CA TYR A 86 -1.91 6.51 -1.69
C TYR A 86 -2.09 5.72 -2.99
N GLY A 87 -1.89 4.42 -2.92
CA GLY A 87 -2.00 3.52 -4.05
C GLY A 87 -3.45 3.15 -4.41
N LEU A 88 -3.73 2.98 -5.71
CA LEU A 88 -5.06 2.64 -6.22
C LEU A 88 -5.16 1.14 -6.59
N GLY A 89 -5.71 0.34 -5.66
CA GLY A 89 -6.09 -1.06 -5.92
C GLY A 89 -4.93 -1.93 -6.41
N GLU A 90 -5.14 -2.69 -7.48
CA GLU A 90 -4.09 -3.53 -8.09
C GLU A 90 -2.99 -2.73 -8.80
N GLY A 91 -3.21 -1.44 -9.05
CA GLY A 91 -2.26 -0.55 -9.72
C GLY A 91 -1.06 -0.15 -8.86
N VAL A 92 -0.80 -0.82 -7.75
CA VAL A 92 0.32 -0.48 -6.85
C VAL A 92 1.49 -1.45 -7.00
N ARG A 93 1.28 -2.54 -7.73
CA ARG A 93 2.26 -3.58 -8.00
C ARG A 93 2.64 -3.55 -9.47
N VAL A 94 3.94 -3.48 -9.74
CA VAL A 94 4.47 -3.49 -11.10
C VAL A 94 5.64 -4.45 -11.17
N TRP A 95 5.65 -5.31 -12.18
CA TRP A 95 6.84 -6.04 -12.56
C TRP A 95 7.51 -5.34 -13.74
N VAL A 96 8.82 -5.13 -13.63
CA VAL A 96 9.67 -4.56 -14.68
C VAL A 96 10.72 -5.59 -15.06
N GLY A 97 10.64 -6.07 -16.29
CA GLY A 97 11.55 -7.04 -16.88
C GLY A 97 12.56 -6.42 -17.85
N PRO A 98 13.48 -7.24 -18.38
CA PRO A 98 14.42 -6.81 -19.41
C PRO A 98 13.71 -6.38 -20.71
N ASN A 99 14.36 -5.53 -21.50
CA ASN A 99 13.87 -5.04 -22.80
C ASN A 99 12.53 -4.28 -22.73
N ASN A 100 12.34 -3.41 -21.72
CA ASN A 100 11.12 -2.61 -21.50
C ASN A 100 9.84 -3.44 -21.30
N LYS A 101 9.96 -4.74 -21.02
CA LYS A 101 8.81 -5.56 -20.63
C LYS A 101 8.35 -5.12 -19.25
N HIS A 102 7.06 -4.94 -19.09
CA HIS A 102 6.45 -4.64 -17.80
C HIS A 102 5.09 -5.33 -17.71
N ASP A 103 4.66 -5.57 -16.48
CA ASP A 103 3.33 -6.06 -16.14
C ASP A 103 2.79 -5.24 -14.97
N GLY A 104 1.50 -4.92 -15.00
CA GLY A 104 0.87 -3.92 -14.14
C GLY A 104 1.10 -2.47 -14.59
N GLU A 105 0.31 -1.55 -14.03
CA GLU A 105 0.40 -0.10 -14.25
C GLU A 105 0.43 0.57 -12.88
N LEU A 106 1.43 1.44 -12.62
CA LEU A 106 1.44 2.21 -11.38
C LEU A 106 0.32 3.26 -11.42
N ARG A 107 -0.64 3.16 -10.52
CA ARG A 107 -1.75 4.09 -10.35
C ARG A 107 -1.82 4.50 -8.89
N ILE A 108 -1.63 5.79 -8.65
CA ILE A 108 -1.68 6.38 -7.31
C ILE A 108 -2.59 7.60 -7.33
N ALA A 109 -3.16 7.93 -6.18
CA ALA A 109 -3.89 9.16 -5.97
C ALA A 109 -3.08 10.07 -5.04
N CYS A 110 -2.84 11.30 -5.47
CA CYS A 110 -2.07 12.29 -4.71
C CYS A 110 -2.74 13.67 -4.76
N LEU A 111 -2.50 14.51 -3.75
CA LEU A 111 -2.94 15.91 -3.78
C LEU A 111 -2.21 16.71 -4.87
N TYR A 112 -0.93 16.39 -5.09
CA TYR A 112 -0.09 16.97 -6.13
C TYR A 112 0.91 15.92 -6.63
N ALA A 113 1.60 16.19 -7.73
CA ALA A 113 2.54 15.25 -8.32
C ALA A 113 3.70 15.00 -7.35
N PRO A 114 4.00 13.74 -6.97
CA PRO A 114 5.11 13.47 -6.09
C PRO A 114 6.43 13.73 -6.83
N GLU A 115 7.42 14.28 -6.12
CA GLU A 115 8.81 14.40 -6.59
C GLU A 115 9.61 13.11 -6.35
N GLN A 116 9.12 12.26 -5.45
CA GLN A 116 9.73 10.99 -5.07
C GLN A 116 8.66 9.96 -4.74
N ILE A 117 8.90 8.72 -5.13
CA ILE A 117 8.11 7.55 -4.76
C ILE A 117 9.01 6.52 -4.09
N LYS A 118 8.47 5.85 -3.08
CA LYS A 118 9.12 4.72 -2.42
C LYS A 118 8.42 3.44 -2.83
N PHE A 119 9.21 2.43 -3.17
CA PHE A 119 8.75 1.09 -3.40
C PHE A 119 9.37 0.16 -2.37
N THR A 120 8.67 -0.89 -1.99
CA THR A 120 9.38 -2.09 -1.63
C THR A 120 9.61 -2.94 -2.87
N TRP A 121 10.75 -3.62 -2.91
CA TRP A 121 11.21 -4.31 -4.11
C TRP A 121 11.66 -5.74 -3.82
N ARG A 122 11.61 -6.58 -4.85
CA ARG A 122 12.28 -7.89 -4.91
C ARG A 122 12.76 -8.19 -6.31
N ASN A 123 13.87 -8.91 -6.43
CA ASN A 123 14.29 -9.49 -7.70
C ASN A 123 13.40 -10.69 -8.05
N ALA A 124 12.82 -10.70 -9.24
CA ALA A 124 11.98 -11.80 -9.71
C ALA A 124 12.03 -11.91 -11.23
N THR A 125 12.20 -13.14 -11.73
CA THR A 125 12.33 -13.38 -13.17
C THR A 125 11.02 -13.22 -13.92
N ARG A 126 9.91 -13.40 -13.21
CA ARG A 126 8.53 -13.29 -13.71
C ARG A 126 7.64 -12.68 -12.64
N ASP A 127 6.56 -12.05 -13.06
CA ASP A 127 5.58 -11.45 -12.15
C ASP A 127 5.01 -12.47 -11.13
N ALA A 128 4.71 -13.69 -11.58
CA ALA A 128 4.13 -14.76 -10.77
C ALA A 128 5.03 -15.28 -9.64
N ASP A 129 6.33 -14.96 -9.64
CA ASP A 129 7.26 -15.45 -8.61
C ASP A 129 6.94 -14.73 -7.27
N GLN A 130 6.44 -15.47 -6.27
CA GLN A 130 6.15 -14.96 -4.94
C GLN A 130 7.32 -15.17 -3.98
N ALA A 131 7.81 -14.09 -3.37
CA ALA A 131 8.87 -14.09 -2.36
C ALA A 131 8.74 -12.86 -1.45
N GLU A 132 9.41 -12.88 -0.30
CA GLU A 132 9.52 -11.69 0.54
C GLU A 132 10.25 -10.57 -0.21
N SER A 133 9.82 -9.33 0.03
CA SER A 133 10.54 -8.14 -0.40
C SER A 133 11.90 -8.05 0.28
N THR A 134 12.86 -7.37 -0.33
CA THR A 134 14.23 -7.20 0.21
C THR A 134 14.34 -5.95 1.08
N GLY A 135 13.86 -4.81 0.58
CA GLY A 135 14.03 -3.53 1.25
C GLY A 135 13.24 -2.42 0.55
N ILE A 136 13.73 -1.20 0.67
CA ILE A 136 13.13 0.00 0.07
C ILE A 136 13.95 0.45 -1.14
N LEU A 137 13.26 0.81 -2.22
CA LEU A 137 13.80 1.53 -3.36
C LEU A 137 13.18 2.93 -3.37
N ILE A 138 14.02 3.95 -3.41
CA ILE A 138 13.62 5.36 -3.38
C ILE A 138 13.88 5.94 -4.76
N CYS A 139 12.82 6.33 -5.46
CA CYS A 139 12.89 6.74 -6.86
C CYS A 139 12.46 8.20 -7.01
N PRO A 140 13.31 9.08 -7.56
CA PRO A 140 12.90 10.37 -8.08
C PRO A 140 11.83 10.20 -9.16
N VAL A 141 10.95 11.20 -9.27
CA VAL A 141 9.84 11.20 -10.22
C VAL A 141 9.82 12.49 -11.01
N ASP A 142 9.89 12.37 -12.33
CA ASP A 142 9.58 13.46 -13.23
C ASP A 142 8.10 13.43 -13.59
N SER A 143 7.41 14.56 -13.50
CA SER A 143 5.97 14.63 -13.80
C SER A 143 5.68 15.51 -15.02
N SER A 144 4.72 15.06 -15.84
CA SER A 144 4.14 15.85 -16.92
C SER A 144 2.62 15.73 -16.85
N GLY A 145 1.98 16.71 -16.22
CA GLY A 145 0.54 16.64 -15.94
C GLY A 145 0.20 15.52 -14.96
N ARG A 146 -0.48 14.47 -15.44
CA ARG A 146 -0.86 13.28 -14.64
C ARG A 146 0.02 12.06 -14.89
N ASP A 147 0.97 12.17 -15.82
CA ASP A 147 1.94 11.12 -16.08
C ASP A 147 3.18 11.32 -15.19
N LEU A 148 3.62 10.24 -14.56
CA LEU A 148 4.83 10.15 -13.76
C LEU A 148 5.84 9.27 -14.50
N THR A 149 7.06 9.76 -14.64
CA THR A 149 8.17 9.01 -15.22
C THR A 149 9.14 8.63 -14.11
N ILE A 150 9.36 7.32 -13.96
CA ILE A 150 10.28 6.74 -12.98
C ILE A 150 11.45 6.12 -13.74
N ASP A 151 12.60 6.79 -13.71
CA ASP A 151 13.85 6.22 -14.21
C ASP A 151 14.51 5.37 -13.13
N LEU A 152 14.50 4.04 -13.34
CA LEU A 152 15.10 3.09 -12.40
C LEU A 152 16.62 3.27 -12.29
N GLY A 153 17.28 3.93 -13.24
CA GLY A 153 18.69 4.27 -13.14
C GLY A 153 19.00 5.34 -12.10
N ASN A 154 18.01 6.17 -11.76
CA ASN A 154 18.13 7.25 -10.78
C ASN A 154 17.57 6.86 -9.40
N CYS A 155 17.06 5.64 -9.24
CA CYS A 155 16.59 5.18 -7.95
C CYS A 155 17.75 4.79 -7.03
N GLU A 156 17.60 5.08 -5.75
CA GLU A 156 18.55 4.74 -4.70
C GLU A 156 18.00 3.60 -3.83
N LYS A 157 18.87 2.68 -3.42
CA LYS A 157 18.51 1.65 -2.45
C LYS A 157 18.48 2.27 -1.06
N GLY A 158 17.33 2.18 -0.40
CA GLY A 158 17.18 2.45 1.03
C GLY A 158 17.60 1.23 1.87
N PRO A 159 17.31 1.26 3.18
CA PRO A 159 17.66 0.17 4.09
C PRO A 159 16.91 -1.13 3.74
N ASP A 160 17.58 -2.27 3.92
CA ASP A 160 16.95 -3.59 3.84
C ASP A 160 16.11 -3.88 5.10
N TRP A 161 15.19 -4.85 5.04
CA TRP A 161 14.30 -5.14 6.18
C TRP A 161 15.02 -5.57 7.45
N ASP A 162 16.16 -6.24 7.31
CA ASP A 162 16.96 -6.64 8.47
C ASP A 162 17.58 -5.45 9.20
N GLU A 163 17.73 -4.30 8.54
CA GLU A 163 18.26 -3.07 9.16
C GLU A 163 17.22 -2.35 10.03
N TYR A 164 15.94 -2.74 9.93
CA TYR A 164 14.84 -2.19 10.74
C TYR A 164 14.52 -3.02 11.99
N LYS A 165 15.13 -4.21 12.15
CA LYS A 165 14.93 -5.11 13.29
C LYS A 165 15.88 -4.77 14.44
#